data_AF-A0A6B3P9S1-F1
#
_entry.id   AF-A0A6B3P9S1-F1
#
_cell.length_a   1.000
_cell.length_b   1.000
_cell.length_c   1.000
_cell.angle_alpha   90.00
_cell.angle_beta   90.00
_cell.angle_gamma   90.00
#
_symmetry.space_group_name_H-M   'P 1'
#
loop_
_entity.id
_entity.type
_entity.pdbx_description
1 polymer ?
#
loop_
_entity_poly.entity_id
_entity_poly.type
_entity_poly.pdbx_seq_one_letter_code
_entity_poly.pdbx_strand_id
1 'polypeptide(L)'
;MQKLGESLLQVYELRANGYQQMTETWLEKVGLGLTLWSGEFEGKQDVWLRWCDVEGNVIPTGGERANQEKLEKELALQRAEKAEQKLAELETRLRELGIDPN
;
A
#
# COMPACT_ATOMS: atom_id res chain seq x y z
N MET A 1 -13.48 27.39 -18.08
CA MET A 1 -13.10 26.22 -17.26
C MET A 1 -14.34 25.71 -16.56
N GLN A 2 -14.88 24.58 -17.04
CA GLN A 2 -16.14 23.99 -16.59
C GLN A 2 -15.94 23.41 -15.19
N LYS A 3 -16.59 24.00 -14.18
CA LYS A 3 -16.67 23.42 -12.83
C LYS A 3 -17.52 22.15 -12.93
N LEU A 4 -16.89 20.97 -12.90
CA LEU A 4 -17.61 19.71 -12.72
C LEU A 4 -18.15 19.66 -11.29
N GLY A 5 -19.40 20.07 -11.10
CA GLY A 5 -20.20 19.84 -9.89
C GLY A 5 -19.70 20.52 -8.62
N GLU A 6 -20.63 20.93 -7.75
CA GLU A 6 -20.30 21.41 -6.39
C GLU A 6 -19.78 20.29 -5.46
N SER A 7 -19.66 19.06 -5.96
CA SER A 7 -19.21 17.89 -5.20
C SER A 7 -18.26 17.05 -6.05
N LEU A 8 -16.98 16.99 -5.65
CA LEU A 8 -15.92 16.26 -6.35
C LEU A 8 -16.11 14.73 -6.33
N LEU A 9 -16.95 14.22 -5.42
CA LEU A 9 -17.26 12.80 -5.28
C LEU A 9 -18.78 12.62 -5.24
N GLN A 10 -19.30 11.81 -6.16
CA GLN A 10 -20.70 11.37 -6.17
C GLN A 10 -20.72 9.85 -6.22
N VAL A 11 -21.36 9.24 -5.23
CA VAL A 11 -21.49 7.79 -5.12
C VAL A 11 -22.89 7.40 -5.53
N TYR A 12 -23.01 6.36 -6.35
CA TYR A 12 -24.29 5.83 -6.80
C TYR A 12 -24.36 4.34 -6.47
N GLU A 13 -25.43 3.94 -5.81
CA GLU A 13 -25.73 2.52 -5.56
C GLU A 13 -26.72 2.03 -6.62
N LEU A 14 -26.43 0.90 -7.25
CA LEU A 14 -27.38 0.21 -8.13
C LEU A 14 -28.41 -0.51 -7.25
N ARG A 15 -29.64 0.00 -7.25
CA ARG A 15 -30.82 -0.65 -6.65
C ARG A 15 -31.73 -1.20 -7.74
N ALA A 16 -32.68 -2.04 -7.34
CA ALA A 16 -33.56 -2.80 -8.23
C ALA A 16 -34.19 -1.99 -9.38
N ASN A 17 -34.36 -0.67 -9.22
CA ASN A 17 -35.00 0.19 -10.21
C ASN A 17 -34.13 1.38 -10.68
N GLY A 18 -32.80 1.31 -10.52
CA GLY A 18 -31.85 2.28 -11.06
C GLY A 18 -30.69 2.65 -10.13
N TYR A 19 -29.88 3.60 -10.59
CA TYR A 19 -28.80 4.20 -9.80
C TYR A 19 -29.39 5.26 -8.86
N GLN A 20 -29.25 5.05 -7.56
CA GLN A 20 -29.65 6.04 -6.55
C GLN A 20 -28.40 6.71 -6.00
N GLN A 21 -28.35 8.04 -6.05
CA GLN A 21 -27.25 8.81 -5.47
C GLN A 21 -27.25 8.63 -3.96
N MET A 22 -26.09 8.27 -3.42
CA MET A 22 -25.84 8.20 -1.98
C MET A 22 -25.20 9.51 -1.51
N THR A 23 -25.57 9.93 -0.31
CA THR A 23 -24.94 11.08 0.38
C THR A 23 -23.69 10.64 1.13
N GLU A 24 -23.66 9.37 1.54
CA GLU A 24 -22.53 8.74 2.21
C GLU A 24 -21.59 8.10 1.20
N THR A 25 -20.30 8.19 1.47
CA THR A 25 -19.26 7.55 0.67
C THR A 25 -18.90 6.16 1.20
N TRP A 26 -19.57 5.72 2.28
CA TRP A 26 -19.36 4.43 2.91
C TRP A 26 -20.26 3.35 2.30
N LEU A 27 -19.67 2.26 1.80
CA LEU A 27 -20.39 1.13 1.24
C LEU A 27 -20.39 -0.02 2.27
N GLU A 28 -21.39 -0.03 3.16
CA GLU A 28 -21.53 -1.03 4.22
C GLU A 28 -21.49 -2.47 3.71
N LYS A 29 -22.09 -2.76 2.55
CA LYS A 29 -22.16 -4.11 1.98
C LYS A 29 -20.80 -4.72 1.65
N VAL A 30 -19.82 -3.88 1.31
CA VAL A 30 -18.45 -4.31 1.01
C VAL A 30 -17.47 -3.96 2.12
N GLY A 31 -17.91 -3.22 3.15
CA GLY A 31 -17.06 -2.74 4.24
C GLY A 31 -15.96 -1.78 3.77
N LEU A 32 -16.23 -1.01 2.71
CA LEU A 32 -15.28 -0.09 2.10
C LEU A 32 -15.90 1.28 1.94
N GLY A 33 -15.12 2.33 2.16
CA GLY A 33 -15.50 3.70 1.85
C GLY A 33 -14.84 4.17 0.56
N LEU A 34 -15.37 5.25 0.00
CA LEU A 34 -14.76 6.01 -1.08
C LEU A 34 -14.27 7.35 -0.54
N THR A 35 -13.06 7.71 -0.92
CA THR A 35 -12.45 8.98 -0.58
C THR A 35 -11.68 9.54 -1.77
N LEU A 36 -11.45 10.84 -1.76
CA LEU A 36 -10.64 11.51 -2.75
C LEU A 36 -9.24 11.70 -2.17
N TRP A 37 -8.24 11.21 -2.88
CA TRP A 37 -6.85 11.35 -2.51
C TRP A 37 -6.11 12.17 -3.56
N SER A 38 -5.45 13.24 -3.12
CA SER A 38 -4.63 14.09 -3.98
C SER A 38 -3.18 13.60 -3.99
N GLY A 39 -2.67 13.27 -5.16
CA GLY A 39 -1.27 12.88 -5.32
C GLY A 39 -0.97 12.30 -6.69
N GLU A 40 0.23 11.74 -6.82
CA GLU A 40 0.68 11.12 -8.06
C GLU A 40 0.23 9.65 -8.11
N PHE A 41 -0.53 9.30 -9.15
CA PHE A 41 -0.88 7.92 -9.46
C PHE A 41 -0.77 7.71 -10.97
N GLU A 42 -0.20 6.56 -11.38
CA GLU A 42 0.14 6.26 -12.79
C GLU A 42 0.91 7.39 -13.50
N GLY A 43 1.81 8.08 -12.79
CA GLY A 43 2.62 9.18 -13.34
C GLY A 43 1.85 10.47 -13.62
N LYS A 44 0.65 10.62 -13.06
CA LYS A 44 -0.18 11.82 -13.17
C LYS A 44 -0.54 12.35 -11.78
N GLN A 45 -0.22 13.61 -11.55
CA GLN A 45 -0.59 14.32 -10.33
C GLN A 45 -2.00 14.87 -10.49
N ASP A 46 -2.96 14.28 -9.78
CA ASP A 46 -4.37 14.65 -9.88
C ASP A 46 -5.12 14.27 -8.58
N VAL A 47 -6.43 14.48 -8.55
CA VAL A 47 -7.31 14.02 -7.48
C VAL A 47 -7.92 12.68 -7.88
N TRP A 48 -7.48 11.62 -7.21
CA TRP A 48 -7.87 10.25 -7.51
C TRP A 48 -8.96 9.77 -6.58
N LEU A 49 -9.88 8.99 -7.14
CA LEU A 49 -10.82 8.20 -6.35
C LEU A 49 -10.10 7.00 -5.74
N ARG A 50 -10.16 6.87 -4.42
CA ARG A 50 -9.55 5.77 -3.67
C ARG A 50 -10.54 5.12 -2.71
N TRP A 51 -10.31 3.85 -2.44
CA TRP A 51 -11.00 3.13 -1.37
C TRP A 51 -10.42 3.56 -0.02
N CYS A 52 -11.25 3.69 1.01
CA CYS A 52 -10.83 3.86 2.39
C CYS A 52 -11.40 2.77 3.30
N ASP A 53 -10.70 2.49 4.39
CA ASP A 53 -11.19 1.63 5.47
C ASP A 53 -12.19 2.36 6.38
N VAL A 54 -12.71 1.66 7.38
CA VAL A 54 -13.70 2.17 8.34
C VAL A 54 -13.18 3.33 9.19
N GLU A 55 -11.86 3.45 9.30
CA GLU A 55 -11.17 4.54 10.01
C GLU A 55 -10.89 5.74 9.09
N GLY A 56 -11.19 5.61 7.79
CA GLY A 56 -10.97 6.63 6.77
C GLY A 56 -9.57 6.59 6.15
N ASN A 57 -8.75 5.58 6.43
CA ASN A 57 -7.43 5.48 5.83
C ASN A 57 -7.54 4.99 4.39
N VAL A 58 -6.82 5.65 3.48
CA VAL A 58 -6.75 5.26 2.07
C VAL A 58 -6.12 3.88 1.94
N ILE A 59 -6.84 2.97 1.30
CA ILE A 59 -6.36 1.63 1.00
C ILE A 59 -5.44 1.74 -0.23
N PRO A 60 -4.16 1.32 -0.10
CA PRO A 60 -3.23 1.31 -1.22
C PRO A 60 -3.75 0.37 -2.32
N THR A 61 -3.50 0.71 -3.58
CA THR A 61 -3.92 -0.14 -4.70
C THR A 61 -3.20 -1.49 -4.66
N GLY A 62 -3.78 -2.51 -5.30
CA GLY A 62 -3.13 -3.83 -5.42
C GLY A 62 -1.72 -3.74 -6.02
N GLY A 63 -1.49 -2.78 -6.93
CA GLY A 63 -0.16 -2.51 -7.50
C GLY A 63 0.83 -1.93 -6.47
N GLU A 64 0.38 -1.00 -5.62
CA GLU A 64 1.20 -0.45 -4.53
C GLU A 64 1.54 -1.52 -3.49
N ARG A 65 0.57 -2.38 -3.13
CA ARG A 65 0.82 -3.52 -2.22
C ARG A 65 1.86 -4.47 -2.78
N ALA A 66 1.76 -4.85 -4.06
CA ALA A 66 2.71 -5.76 -4.68
C ALA A 66 4.15 -5.17 -4.73
N ASN A 67 4.26 -3.86 -4.99
CA ASN A 67 5.56 -3.17 -4.95
C ASN A 67 6.14 -3.12 -3.54
N GLN A 68 5.30 -2.84 -2.53
CA GLN A 68 5.74 -2.80 -1.14
C GLN A 68 6.20 -4.18 -0.67
N GLU A 69 5.44 -5.23 -0.93
CA GLU A 69 5.84 -6.61 -0.60
C GLU A 69 7.15 -7.02 -1.29
N LYS A 70 7.36 -6.57 -2.54
CA LYS A 70 8.59 -6.85 -3.27
C LYS A 70 9.79 -6.13 -2.64
N LEU A 71 9.62 -4.85 -2.26
CA LEU A 71 10.65 -4.07 -1.60
C LEU A 71 11.00 -4.65 -0.21
N GLU A 72 9.99 -5.07 0.55
CA GLU A 72 10.19 -5.71 1.86
C GLU A 72 10.92 -7.05 1.73
N LYS A 73 10.56 -7.87 0.73
CA LYS A 73 11.30 -9.10 0.43
C LYS A 73 12.75 -8.84 0.07
N GLU A 74 13.02 -7.85 -0.78
CA GLU A 74 14.37 -7.51 -1.19
C GLU A 74 15.22 -7.01 -0.01
N LEU A 75 14.63 -6.15 0.84
CA LEU A 75 15.29 -5.67 2.06
C LEU A 75 15.57 -6.82 3.05
N ALA A 76 14.63 -7.75 3.21
CA ALA A 76 14.81 -8.92 4.05
C ALA A 76 15.94 -9.82 3.53
N LEU A 77 16.01 -10.04 2.22
CA LEU A 77 17.08 -10.83 1.58
C LEU A 77 18.44 -10.16 1.81
N GLN A 78 18.53 -8.86 1.60
CA GLN A 78 19.78 -8.12 1.76
C GLN A 78 20.26 -8.10 3.22
N ARG A 79 19.33 -8.07 4.18
CA ARG A 79 19.66 -8.21 5.61
C ARG A 79 20.15 -9.60 5.96
N ALA A 80 19.53 -10.64 5.41
CA ALA A 80 19.96 -12.02 5.62
C ALA A 80 21.37 -12.25 5.08
N GLU A 81 21.64 -11.85 3.83
CA GLU A 81 22.96 -11.99 3.20
C GLU A 81 24.05 -11.24 3.99
N LYS A 82 23.75 -10.02 4.45
CA LYS A 82 24.70 -9.25 5.27
C LYS A 82 24.93 -9.88 6.65
N ALA A 83 23.95 -10.56 7.22
CA ALA A 83 24.11 -11.29 8.47
C ALA A 83 24.98 -12.54 8.27
N GLU A 84 24.76 -13.29 7.17
CA GLU A 84 25.58 -14.46 6.82
C GLU A 84 27.03 -14.07 6.52
N GLN A 85 27.26 -13.00 5.77
CA GLN A 85 28.62 -12.50 5.51
C GLN A 85 29.34 -12.11 6.80
N LYS A 86 28.66 -11.44 7.72
CA LYS A 86 29.23 -11.08 9.03
C LYS A 86 29.51 -12.31 9.89
N LEU A 87 28.63 -13.31 9.86
CA LEU A 87 28.85 -14.55 10.58
C LEU A 87 30.08 -15.27 10.03
N ALA A 88 30.18 -15.43 8.71
CA ALA A 88 31.33 -16.04 8.06
C ALA A 88 32.65 -15.29 8.31
N GLU A 89 32.62 -13.95 8.34
CA GLU A 89 33.79 -13.13 8.67
C GLU A 89 34.20 -13.32 10.13
N LEU A 90 33.23 -13.33 11.06
CA LEU A 90 33.48 -13.59 12.48
C LEU A 90 34.02 -15.00 12.72
N GLU A 91 33.46 -16.01 12.06
CA GLU A 91 33.94 -17.40 12.13
C GLU A 91 35.36 -17.52 11.59
N THR A 92 35.66 -16.85 10.47
CA THR A 92 37.02 -16.78 9.93
C THR A 92 37.96 -16.13 10.93
N ARG A 93 37.57 -14.99 11.51
CA ARG A 93 38.38 -14.24 12.49
C ARG A 93 38.62 -15.06 13.77
N LEU A 94 37.62 -15.79 14.25
CA LEU A 94 37.73 -16.68 15.40
C LEU A 94 38.70 -17.83 15.13
N ARG A 95 38.62 -18.41 13.92
CA ARG A 95 39.53 -19.48 13.47
C ARG A 95 40.97 -18.97 13.30
N GLU A 96 41.16 -17.77 12.77
CA GLU A 96 42.48 -17.11 12.70
C GLU A 96 43.08 -16.84 14.09
N LEU A 97 42.23 -16.56 15.09
CA LEU A 97 42.64 -16.39 16.49
C LEU A 97 42.85 -17.73 17.23
N GLY A 98 42.68 -18.87 16.56
CA GLY A 98 42.90 -20.20 17.14
C GLY A 98 41.81 -20.65 18.11
N ILE A 99 40.63 -20.02 18.07
CA ILE A 99 39.46 -20.38 18.86
C ILE A 99 38.57 -21.25 17.94
N ASP A 100 38.46 -22.54 18.25
CA ASP A 100 37.62 -23.48 17.49
C ASP A 100 36.14 -23.15 17.79
N PRO A 101 35.33 -22.74 16.79
CA PRO A 101 33.92 -22.43 17.01
C PRO A 101 33.10 -23.72 16.85
N ASN A 102 32.99 -24.51 17.93
CA ASN A 102 31.99 -25.58 18.08
C ASN A 102 31.44 -25.61 19.51
#